data_AF-A0A8D9A1V4-F1
#
_entry.id   AF-A0A8D9A1V4-F1
#
_cell.length_a   1.000
_cell.length_b   1.000
_cell.length_c   1.000
_cell.angle_alpha   90.00
_cell.angle_beta   90.00
_cell.angle_gamma   90.00
#
_symmetry.space_group_name_H-M   'P 1'
#
loop_
_entity.id
_entity.type
_entity.pdbx_description
1 polymer ?
#
loop_
_entity_poly.entity_id
_entity_poly.type
_entity_poly.pdbx_seq_one_letter_code
_entity_poly.pdbx_strand_id
1 'polypeptide(L)'
;NFFFFFLFFFCGVFFSFIFFFFFFFFFFLRNKFVTFLSSFLLIMSDIDVLAKMRSRFYDRLSECIEQKSSNHLYISDGKYKELIKEVREAKAEEKKKTIHYRRLKRFDIMTVDNQDKLIVPIATEGASVLYYVPYEELFDVINETHISVGHGGRNRILAEAGRKYKNVSSEAVLIYLRLCEACEKKQKSAKKRLVKPILHSEMNSRAQVDLINMQSNPDKFIFVYQDHS
;
A
#
# COMPACT_ATOMS: atom_id res chain seq x y z
N ASN A 1 39.95 -32.80 -61.43
CA ASN A 1 39.25 -33.46 -60.29
C ASN A 1 39.98 -33.23 -58.97
N PHE A 2 40.23 -31.98 -58.59
CA PHE A 2 40.81 -31.60 -57.29
C PHE A 2 40.08 -30.41 -56.66
N PHE A 3 38.96 -29.97 -57.27
CA PHE A 3 38.19 -28.79 -56.84
C PHE A 3 36.88 -29.15 -56.15
N PHE A 4 36.41 -30.41 -56.27
CA PHE A 4 35.13 -30.85 -55.70
C PHE A 4 35.26 -31.44 -54.29
N PHE A 5 36.47 -31.77 -53.84
CA PHE A 5 36.70 -32.35 -52.51
C PHE A 5 36.99 -31.30 -51.43
N PHE A 6 37.31 -30.06 -51.81
CA PHE A 6 37.64 -28.99 -50.86
C PHE A 6 36.41 -28.20 -50.37
N LEU A 7 35.27 -28.33 -51.04
CA LEU A 7 34.05 -27.59 -50.71
C LEU A 7 33.16 -28.28 -49.66
N PHE A 8 33.39 -29.56 -49.37
CA PHE A 8 32.55 -30.31 -48.42
C PHE A 8 33.05 -30.28 -46.97
N PHE A 9 34.28 -29.83 -46.71
CA PHE A 9 34.83 -29.83 -45.35
C PHE A 9 34.62 -28.50 -44.59
N PHE A 10 34.41 -27.38 -45.31
CA PHE A 10 34.19 -26.08 -44.66
C PHE A 10 32.72 -25.74 -44.35
N CYS A 11 31.76 -26.53 -44.85
CA CYS A 11 30.34 -26.26 -44.63
C CYS A 11 29.83 -26.76 -43.25
N GLY A 12 30.44 -27.81 -42.68
CA GLY A 12 29.98 -28.41 -41.41
C GLY A 12 30.37 -27.62 -40.14
N VAL A 13 31.56 -27.03 -40.11
CA VAL A 13 32.08 -26.34 -38.92
C VAL A 13 31.47 -24.92 -38.78
N PHE A 14 31.22 -24.26 -39.91
CA PHE A 14 30.63 -22.91 -39.93
C PHE A 14 29.14 -22.93 -39.55
N PHE A 15 28.40 -23.96 -39.95
CA PHE A 15 26.98 -24.11 -39.60
C PHE A 15 26.78 -24.44 -38.10
N SER A 16 27.70 -25.21 -37.50
CA SER A 16 27.69 -25.49 -36.05
C SER A 16 28.01 -24.23 -35.21
N PHE A 17 28.95 -23.39 -35.66
CA PHE A 17 29.30 -22.15 -34.95
C PHE A 17 28.19 -21.10 -35.01
N ILE A 18 27.54 -20.93 -36.16
CA ILE A 18 26.40 -20.01 -36.32
C ILE A 18 25.21 -20.50 -35.49
N PHE A 19 24.92 -21.80 -35.49
CA PHE A 19 23.82 -22.34 -34.67
C PHE A 19 24.10 -22.19 -33.16
N PHE A 20 25.35 -22.36 -32.73
CA PHE A 20 25.74 -22.16 -31.33
C PHE A 20 25.68 -20.67 -30.92
N PHE A 21 26.13 -19.75 -31.79
CA PHE A 21 26.02 -18.31 -31.53
C PHE A 21 24.58 -17.82 -31.56
N PHE A 22 23.75 -18.34 -32.48
CA PHE A 22 22.33 -18.01 -32.55
C PHE A 22 21.59 -18.56 -31.33
N PHE A 23 21.88 -19.79 -30.89
CA PHE A 23 21.29 -20.40 -29.70
C PHE A 23 21.75 -19.71 -28.41
N PHE A 24 23.02 -19.33 -28.30
CA PHE A 24 23.56 -18.61 -27.14
C PHE A 24 23.06 -17.15 -27.08
N PHE A 25 22.92 -16.48 -28.23
CA PHE A 25 22.32 -15.16 -28.34
C PHE A 25 20.82 -15.20 -28.00
N PHE A 26 20.07 -16.19 -28.50
CA PHE A 26 18.67 -16.39 -28.11
C PHE A 26 18.52 -16.73 -26.62
N PHE A 27 19.44 -17.51 -26.05
CA PHE A 27 19.45 -17.83 -24.62
C PHE A 27 19.76 -16.60 -23.75
N PHE A 28 20.68 -15.74 -24.19
CA PHE A 28 21.06 -14.50 -23.50
C PHE A 28 19.97 -13.41 -23.62
N LEU A 29 19.31 -13.27 -24.77
CA LEU A 29 18.13 -12.42 -24.92
C LEU A 29 16.93 -13.00 -24.15
N ARG A 30 16.76 -14.33 -24.10
CA ARG A 30 15.70 -14.98 -23.33
C ARG A 30 15.87 -14.74 -21.84
N ASN A 31 17.08 -14.78 -21.28
CA ASN A 31 17.26 -14.47 -19.86
C ASN A 31 16.95 -13.01 -19.53
N LYS A 32 17.42 -12.04 -20.34
CA LYS A 32 17.07 -10.62 -20.14
C LYS A 32 15.58 -10.34 -20.37
N PHE A 33 14.96 -11.00 -21.34
CA PHE A 33 13.53 -10.88 -21.65
C PHE A 33 12.66 -11.56 -20.60
N VAL A 34 13.06 -12.71 -20.05
CA VAL A 34 12.36 -13.39 -18.96
C VAL A 34 12.46 -12.58 -17.66
N THR A 35 13.62 -12.01 -17.33
CA THR A 35 13.73 -11.11 -16.17
C THR A 35 12.89 -9.85 -16.41
N PHE A 36 12.93 -9.26 -17.59
CA PHE A 36 12.12 -8.09 -17.95
C PHE A 36 10.61 -8.39 -17.90
N LEU A 37 10.17 -9.52 -18.46
CA LEU A 37 8.78 -9.96 -18.44
C LEU A 37 8.34 -10.31 -17.02
N SER A 38 9.22 -10.88 -16.19
CA SER A 38 8.93 -11.16 -14.77
C SER A 38 8.79 -9.88 -13.95
N SER A 39 9.68 -8.89 -14.14
CA SER A 39 9.56 -7.58 -13.50
C SER A 39 8.32 -6.83 -13.98
N PHE A 40 8.04 -6.88 -15.29
CA PHE A 40 6.85 -6.28 -15.87
C PHE A 40 5.55 -6.93 -15.36
N LEU A 41 5.51 -8.25 -15.27
CA LEU A 41 4.36 -8.99 -14.75
C LEU A 41 4.13 -8.69 -13.26
N LEU A 42 5.21 -8.58 -12.46
CA LEU A 42 5.13 -8.16 -11.07
C LEU A 42 4.56 -6.74 -10.95
N ILE A 43 5.05 -5.79 -11.75
CA ILE A 43 4.56 -4.40 -11.78
C ILE A 43 3.06 -4.35 -12.15
N MET A 44 2.63 -5.11 -13.17
CA MET A 44 1.21 -5.19 -13.55
C MET A 44 0.35 -5.76 -12.40
N SER A 45 0.83 -6.80 -11.72
CA SER A 45 0.11 -7.37 -10.58
C SER A 45 0.01 -6.40 -9.39
N ASP A 46 1.05 -5.62 -9.12
CA ASP A 46 1.05 -4.62 -8.05
C ASP A 46 0.11 -3.44 -8.37
N ILE A 47 0.01 -3.05 -9.66
CA ILE A 47 -0.94 -2.03 -10.13
C ILE A 47 -2.38 -2.49 -9.93
N ASP A 48 -2.70 -3.74 -10.30
CA ASP A 48 -4.05 -4.30 -10.12
C ASP A 48 -4.44 -4.40 -8.64
N VAL A 49 -3.50 -4.79 -7.77
CA VAL A 49 -3.69 -4.82 -6.32
C VAL A 49 -3.98 -3.43 -5.78
N LEU A 50 -3.20 -2.42 -6.19
CA LEU A 50 -3.37 -1.04 -5.73
C LEU A 50 -4.70 -0.45 -6.23
N ALA A 51 -5.09 -0.70 -7.47
CA ALA A 51 -6.36 -0.25 -8.04
C ALA A 51 -7.56 -0.85 -7.28
N LYS A 52 -7.50 -2.15 -6.98
CA LYS A 52 -8.51 -2.83 -6.17
C LYS A 52 -8.59 -2.29 -4.75
N MET A 53 -7.44 -1.98 -4.15
CA MET A 53 -7.36 -1.38 -2.83
C MET A 53 -7.97 0.03 -2.83
N ARG A 54 -7.68 0.84 -3.85
CA ARG A 54 -8.23 2.19 -4.05
C ARG A 54 -9.75 2.17 -4.15
N SER A 55 -10.31 1.29 -4.98
CA SER A 55 -11.76 1.13 -5.11
C SER A 55 -12.40 0.79 -3.75
N ARG A 56 -11.90 -0.26 -3.08
CA ARG A 56 -12.42 -0.66 -1.76
C ARG A 56 -12.30 0.44 -0.70
N PHE A 57 -11.24 1.24 -0.77
CA PHE A 57 -11.06 2.36 0.14
C PHE A 57 -12.20 3.38 -0.01
N TYR A 58 -12.50 3.78 -1.25
CA TYR A 58 -13.55 4.76 -1.51
C TYR A 58 -14.95 4.21 -1.24
N ASP A 59 -15.21 2.94 -1.53
CA ASP A 59 -16.48 2.28 -1.18
C ASP A 59 -16.75 2.35 0.33
N ARG A 60 -15.73 2.02 1.14
CA ARG A 60 -15.83 2.07 2.61
C ARG A 60 -15.91 3.50 3.13
N LEU A 61 -15.22 4.43 2.49
CA LEU A 61 -15.21 5.82 2.91
C LEU A 61 -16.55 6.50 2.61
N SER A 62 -17.17 6.22 1.46
CA SER A 62 -18.49 6.74 1.11
C SER A 62 -19.58 6.21 2.05
N GLU A 63 -19.54 4.92 2.41
CA GLU A 63 -20.42 4.36 3.45
C GLU A 63 -20.31 5.15 4.78
N CYS A 64 -19.09 5.49 5.19
CA CYS A 64 -18.87 6.29 6.41
C CYS A 64 -19.34 7.75 6.27
N ILE A 65 -19.32 8.32 5.07
CA ILE A 65 -19.78 9.67 4.78
C ILE A 65 -21.31 9.74 4.80
N GLU A 66 -21.98 8.76 4.19
CA GLU A 66 -23.45 8.69 4.12
C GLU A 66 -24.10 8.56 5.51
N GLN A 67 -23.41 7.91 6.44
CA GLN A 67 -23.85 7.81 7.84
C GLN A 67 -23.71 9.13 8.62
N LYS A 68 -23.06 10.15 8.05
CA LYS A 68 -22.79 11.44 8.69
C LYS A 68 -23.63 12.55 8.06
N SER A 69 -23.79 13.64 8.81
CA SER A 69 -24.43 14.85 8.29
C SER A 69 -23.58 15.50 7.18
N SER A 70 -24.16 16.47 6.48
CA SER A 70 -23.52 17.20 5.35
C SER A 70 -22.21 17.93 5.70
N ASN A 71 -21.84 18.01 6.99
CA ASN A 71 -20.63 18.65 7.48
C ASN A 71 -19.47 17.65 7.66
N HIS A 72 -19.02 17.02 6.58
CA HIS A 72 -17.83 16.17 6.60
C HIS A 72 -16.56 16.93 6.15
N LEU A 73 -15.39 16.40 6.55
CA LEU A 73 -14.07 16.97 6.26
C LEU A 73 -13.65 16.82 4.79
N TYR A 74 -14.28 15.91 4.06
CA TYR A 74 -13.91 15.58 2.69
C TYR A 74 -14.51 16.57 1.69
N ILE A 75 -13.75 16.89 0.64
CA ILE A 75 -14.11 17.89 -0.36
C ILE A 75 -14.00 17.21 -1.71
N SER A 76 -15.10 17.00 -2.43
CA SER A 76 -15.04 16.46 -3.81
C SER A 76 -14.30 17.42 -4.73
N ASP A 77 -13.76 16.91 -5.85
CA ASP A 77 -13.04 17.73 -6.83
C ASP A 77 -13.89 18.91 -7.36
N GLY A 78 -15.17 18.67 -7.63
CA GLY A 78 -16.12 19.73 -8.04
C GLY A 78 -16.21 20.84 -6.99
N LYS A 79 -16.44 20.47 -5.73
CA LYS A 79 -16.51 21.42 -4.60
C LYS A 79 -15.17 22.10 -4.33
N TYR A 80 -14.06 21.39 -4.56
CA TYR A 80 -12.71 21.93 -4.42
C TYR A 80 -12.48 23.08 -5.40
N LYS A 81 -12.82 22.87 -6.67
CA LYS A 81 -12.75 23.90 -7.73
C LYS A 81 -13.69 25.08 -7.45
N GLU A 82 -14.90 24.81 -6.99
CA GLU A 82 -15.84 25.86 -6.55
C GLU A 82 -15.25 26.71 -5.42
N LEU A 83 -14.65 26.09 -4.40
CA LEU A 83 -14.02 26.81 -3.29
C LEU A 83 -12.86 27.69 -3.76
N ILE A 84 -12.03 27.22 -4.69
CA ILE A 84 -10.97 28.03 -5.29
C ILE A 84 -11.57 29.26 -5.99
N LYS A 85 -12.65 29.07 -6.78
CA LYS A 85 -13.33 30.18 -7.46
C LYS A 85 -13.89 31.19 -6.44
N GLU A 86 -14.63 30.72 -5.43
CA GLU A 86 -15.23 31.56 -4.40
C GLU A 86 -14.18 32.34 -3.59
N VAL A 87 -13.03 31.73 -3.27
CA VAL A 87 -11.95 32.42 -2.55
C VAL A 87 -11.30 33.47 -3.44
N ARG A 88 -11.11 33.19 -4.73
CA ARG A 88 -10.58 34.17 -5.69
C ARG A 88 -11.52 35.38 -5.83
N GLU A 89 -12.81 35.14 -5.99
CA GLU A 89 -13.83 36.19 -6.02
C GLU A 89 -13.86 36.98 -4.72
N ALA A 90 -13.80 36.32 -3.56
CA ALA A 90 -13.78 36.97 -2.25
C ALA A 90 -12.53 37.86 -2.03
N LYS A 91 -11.40 37.53 -2.66
CA LYS A 91 -10.19 38.36 -2.65
C LYS A 91 -10.31 39.57 -3.57
N ALA A 92 -10.96 39.42 -4.72
CA ALA A 92 -11.14 40.48 -5.72
C ALA A 92 -12.21 41.51 -5.32
N GLU A 93 -13.19 41.12 -4.52
CA GLU A 93 -14.27 42.01 -4.09
C GLU A 93 -13.78 43.14 -3.17
N GLU A 94 -14.06 44.39 -3.58
CA GLU A 94 -13.75 45.59 -2.79
C GLU A 94 -14.59 45.65 -1.50
N LYS A 95 -15.89 45.36 -1.60
CA LYS A 95 -16.84 45.38 -0.48
C LYS A 95 -17.15 43.97 0.02
N LYS A 96 -16.40 43.54 1.03
CA LYS A 96 -16.56 42.20 1.61
C LYS A 96 -17.86 42.07 2.41
N LYS A 97 -18.75 41.22 1.91
CA LYS A 97 -19.91 40.65 2.63
C LYS A 97 -19.48 39.61 3.67
N THR A 98 -20.36 39.31 4.62
CA THR A 98 -20.15 38.30 5.68
C THR A 98 -19.71 36.93 5.15
N ILE A 99 -20.20 36.52 3.98
CA ILE A 99 -19.80 35.25 3.34
C ILE A 99 -18.32 35.24 2.93
N HIS A 100 -17.81 36.34 2.37
CA HIS A 100 -16.42 36.47 1.96
C HIS A 100 -15.48 36.38 3.17
N TYR A 101 -15.82 37.06 4.28
CA TYR A 101 -15.05 36.93 5.52
C TYR A 101 -15.02 35.49 6.05
N ARG A 102 -16.16 34.78 6.03
CA ARG A 102 -16.23 33.37 6.45
C ARG A 102 -15.36 32.46 5.59
N ARG A 103 -15.29 32.72 4.27
CA ARG A 103 -14.44 31.97 3.35
C ARG A 103 -12.97 32.23 3.58
N LEU A 104 -12.56 33.50 3.58
CA LEU A 104 -11.16 33.92 3.77
C LEU A 104 -10.59 33.53 5.13
N LYS A 105 -11.45 33.39 6.16
CA LYS A 105 -11.02 32.86 7.47
C LYS A 105 -10.64 31.38 7.44
N ARG A 106 -11.23 30.59 6.53
CA ARG A 106 -11.05 29.13 6.49
C ARG A 106 -10.10 28.69 5.38
N PHE A 107 -10.08 29.42 4.28
CA PHE A 107 -9.43 29.01 3.05
C PHE A 107 -8.62 30.16 2.48
N ASP A 108 -7.48 29.79 1.92
CA ASP A 108 -6.63 30.63 1.11
C ASP A 108 -6.16 29.83 -0.12
N ILE A 109 -5.56 30.49 -1.11
CA ILE A 109 -5.08 29.87 -2.35
C ILE A 109 -3.59 30.15 -2.48
N MET A 110 -2.85 29.12 -2.86
CA MET A 110 -1.45 29.22 -3.26
C MET A 110 -1.25 28.52 -4.61
N THR A 111 -0.55 29.19 -5.52
CA THR A 111 -0.21 28.61 -6.83
C THR A 111 1.10 27.83 -6.71
N VAL A 112 1.05 26.54 -7.05
CA VAL A 112 2.20 25.62 -7.07
C VAL A 112 2.19 24.94 -8.44
N ASP A 113 3.31 24.99 -9.18
CA ASP A 113 3.44 24.39 -10.51
C ASP A 113 2.33 24.80 -11.50
N ASN A 114 1.99 26.09 -11.54
CA ASN A 114 0.88 26.65 -12.33
C ASN A 114 -0.51 26.08 -11.99
N GLN A 115 -0.66 25.40 -10.85
CA GLN A 115 -1.95 24.94 -10.34
C GLN A 115 -2.30 25.63 -9.03
N ASP A 116 -3.53 26.14 -8.94
CA ASP A 116 -4.03 26.70 -7.69
C ASP A 116 -4.41 25.58 -6.73
N LYS A 117 -3.81 25.61 -5.55
CA LYS A 117 -4.08 24.68 -4.45
C LYS A 117 -4.73 25.44 -3.30
N LEU A 118 -5.75 24.82 -2.73
CA LEU A 118 -6.46 25.32 -1.56
C LEU A 118 -5.62 25.04 -0.30
N ILE A 119 -5.37 26.07 0.49
CA ILE A 119 -4.56 26.01 1.72
C ILE A 119 -5.30 26.61 2.91
N VAL A 120 -4.81 26.30 4.11
CA VAL A 120 -5.19 27.02 5.33
C VAL A 120 -4.53 28.40 5.30
N PRO A 121 -5.26 29.50 5.60
CA PRO A 121 -4.68 30.84 5.71
C PRO A 121 -3.47 30.85 6.65
N ILE A 122 -2.36 31.42 6.18
CA ILE A 122 -1.10 31.49 6.93
C ILE A 122 -1.20 32.67 7.90
N ALA A 123 -1.33 32.38 9.20
CA ALA A 123 -1.48 33.40 10.23
C ALA A 123 -0.16 33.99 10.73
N THR A 124 0.96 33.28 10.56
CA THR A 124 2.28 33.66 11.09
C THR A 124 3.34 33.37 10.05
N GLU A 125 4.24 34.33 9.83
CA GLU A 125 5.39 34.16 8.95
C GLU A 125 6.26 32.99 9.44
N GLY A 126 6.59 32.07 8.54
CA GLY A 126 7.36 30.86 8.86
C GLY A 126 6.53 29.63 9.29
N ALA A 127 5.20 29.75 9.41
CA ALA A 127 4.35 28.58 9.65
C ALA A 127 4.33 27.64 8.42
N SER A 128 4.31 26.33 8.66
CA SER A 128 4.19 25.33 7.59
C SER A 128 2.85 25.46 6.85
N VAL A 129 2.90 25.44 5.53
CA VAL A 129 1.70 25.52 4.69
C VAL A 129 0.94 24.20 4.75
N LEU A 130 -0.35 24.28 5.14
CA LEU A 130 -1.25 23.14 5.18
C LEU A 130 -2.20 23.18 3.98
N TYR A 131 -2.16 22.14 3.15
CA TYR A 131 -3.00 21.98 1.98
C TYR A 131 -4.29 21.24 2.31
N TYR A 132 -5.35 21.55 1.57
CA TYR A 132 -6.53 20.71 1.48
C TYR A 132 -6.38 19.74 0.31
N VAL A 133 -6.69 18.47 0.56
CA VAL A 133 -6.65 17.38 -0.43
C VAL A 133 -8.07 17.14 -0.96
N PRO A 134 -8.29 17.07 -2.27
CA PRO A 134 -9.58 16.65 -2.82
C PRO A 134 -9.85 15.17 -2.49
N TYR A 135 -11.13 14.79 -2.44
CA TYR A 135 -11.57 13.46 -2.05
C TYR A 135 -10.91 12.37 -2.89
N GLU A 136 -10.77 12.62 -4.19
CA GLU A 136 -10.30 11.69 -5.22
C GLU A 136 -8.79 11.40 -5.11
N GLU A 137 -8.01 12.32 -4.51
CA GLU A 137 -6.57 12.20 -4.26
C GLU A 137 -6.24 11.69 -2.83
N LEU A 138 -7.25 11.54 -1.97
CA LEU A 138 -7.05 11.21 -0.56
C LEU A 138 -6.35 9.86 -0.36
N PHE A 139 -6.71 8.86 -1.18
CA PHE A 139 -6.08 7.54 -1.16
C PHE A 139 -4.58 7.65 -1.45
N ASP A 140 -4.21 8.39 -2.50
CA ASP A 140 -2.83 8.50 -2.96
C ASP A 140 -1.96 9.17 -1.88
N VAL A 141 -2.46 10.25 -1.28
CA VAL A 141 -1.79 10.93 -0.16
C VAL A 141 -1.55 10.01 1.04
N ILE A 142 -2.56 9.23 1.43
CA ILE A 142 -2.42 8.28 2.55
C ILE A 142 -1.46 7.15 2.16
N ASN A 143 -1.53 6.65 0.93
CA ASN A 143 -0.68 5.57 0.43
C ASN A 143 0.80 5.99 0.41
N GLU A 144 1.11 7.13 -0.19
CA GLU A 144 2.47 7.69 -0.23
C GLU A 144 3.01 7.92 1.18
N THR A 145 2.19 8.51 2.07
CA THR A 145 2.58 8.74 3.46
C THR A 145 2.81 7.41 4.19
N HIS A 146 1.97 6.41 3.97
CA HIS A 146 2.10 5.10 4.59
C HIS A 146 3.39 4.39 4.18
N ILE A 147 3.75 4.48 2.90
CA ILE A 147 5.00 3.92 2.35
C ILE A 147 6.20 4.70 2.91
N SER A 148 6.16 6.03 2.94
CA SER A 148 7.28 6.86 3.42
C SER A 148 7.61 6.62 4.89
N VAL A 149 6.61 6.34 5.73
CA VAL A 149 6.81 5.99 7.15
C VAL A 149 7.09 4.51 7.38
N GLY A 150 7.24 3.71 6.31
CA GLY A 150 7.61 2.29 6.37
C GLY A 150 6.52 1.40 6.96
N HIS A 151 5.32 1.45 6.41
CA HIS A 151 4.13 0.75 6.93
C HIS A 151 3.81 1.09 8.39
N GLY A 152 4.00 2.36 8.75
CA GLY A 152 3.72 2.89 10.08
C GLY A 152 2.23 2.82 10.44
N GLY A 153 1.94 2.70 11.74
CA GLY A 153 0.56 2.68 12.25
C GLY A 153 -0.13 4.06 12.18
N ARG A 154 -1.40 4.09 12.58
CA ARG A 154 -2.30 5.26 12.47
C ARG A 154 -1.67 6.56 12.95
N ASN A 155 -1.10 6.59 14.16
CA ASN A 155 -0.58 7.82 14.75
C ASN A 155 0.64 8.37 13.98
N ARG A 156 1.49 7.47 13.43
CA ARG A 156 2.66 7.87 12.65
C ARG A 156 2.25 8.47 11.31
N ILE A 157 1.28 7.85 10.64
CA ILE A 157 0.71 8.40 9.39
C ILE A 157 0.06 9.76 9.64
N LEU A 158 -0.76 9.90 10.69
CA LEU A 158 -1.41 11.18 11.01
C LEU A 158 -0.41 12.28 11.36
N ALA A 159 0.65 11.95 12.08
CA ALA A 159 1.71 12.90 12.40
C ALA A 159 2.45 13.37 11.14
N GLU A 160 2.75 12.47 10.21
CA GLU A 160 3.45 12.81 8.97
C GLU A 160 2.54 13.56 8.00
N ALA A 161 1.36 13.01 7.69
CA ALA A 161 0.39 13.65 6.80
C ALA A 161 -0.06 15.01 7.35
N GLY A 162 -0.24 15.13 8.66
CA GLY A 162 -0.70 16.37 9.32
C GLY A 162 0.29 17.54 9.23
N ARG A 163 1.56 17.30 8.86
CA ARG A 163 2.52 18.38 8.58
C ARG A 163 2.23 19.11 7.27
N LYS A 164 1.57 18.44 6.32
CA LYS A 164 1.33 18.95 4.97
C LYS A 164 -0.16 19.10 4.65
N TYR A 165 -1.03 18.29 5.23
CA TYR A 165 -2.43 18.20 4.83
C TYR A 165 -3.38 18.42 6.00
N LYS A 166 -4.41 19.26 5.78
CA LYS A 166 -5.34 19.65 6.85
C LYS A 166 -6.50 18.66 7.06
N ASN A 167 -6.97 18.04 5.98
CA ASN A 167 -8.22 17.26 5.98
C ASN A 167 -8.01 15.73 5.90
N VAL A 168 -6.80 15.24 6.16
CA VAL A 168 -6.55 13.81 6.35
C VAL A 168 -7.06 13.40 7.72
N SER A 169 -8.12 12.59 7.76
CA SER A 169 -8.78 12.18 9.00
C SER A 169 -8.22 10.86 9.54
N SER A 170 -8.37 10.63 10.85
CA SER A 170 -8.04 9.34 11.47
C SER A 170 -8.89 8.19 10.93
N GLU A 171 -10.12 8.48 10.52
CA GLU A 171 -11.05 7.53 9.95
C GLU A 171 -10.56 7.00 8.60
N ALA A 172 -10.20 7.90 7.68
CA ALA A 172 -9.64 7.53 6.38
C ALA A 172 -8.37 6.69 6.55
N VAL A 173 -7.46 7.10 7.44
CA VAL A 173 -6.23 6.34 7.72
C VAL A 173 -6.54 4.93 8.28
N LEU A 174 -7.53 4.79 9.15
CA LEU A 174 -7.93 3.48 9.69
C LEU A 174 -8.54 2.57 8.64
N ILE A 175 -9.38 3.11 7.75
CA ILE A 175 -9.93 2.36 6.61
C ILE A 175 -8.78 1.85 5.74
N TYR A 176 -7.85 2.73 5.37
CA TYR A 176 -6.68 2.37 4.57
C TYR A 176 -5.84 1.25 5.25
N LEU A 177 -5.52 1.37 6.54
CA LEU A 177 -4.72 0.39 7.27
C LEU A 177 -5.34 -1.00 7.34
N ARG A 178 -6.68 -1.11 7.31
CA ARG A 178 -7.39 -2.39 7.27
C ARG A 178 -7.31 -3.06 5.90
N LEU A 179 -7.08 -2.28 4.84
CA LEU A 179 -7.01 -2.75 3.45
C LEU A 179 -5.57 -3.06 3.01
N CYS A 180 -4.55 -2.54 3.71
CA CYS A 180 -3.16 -2.82 3.40
C CYS A 180 -2.79 -4.28 3.76
N GLU A 181 -2.46 -5.09 2.76
CA GLU A 181 -2.15 -6.53 2.96
C GLU A 181 -0.98 -6.78 3.90
N ALA A 182 0.10 -5.98 3.78
CA ALA A 182 1.29 -6.11 4.62
C ALA A 182 0.94 -5.87 6.10
N CYS A 183 0.12 -4.85 6.37
CA CYS A 183 -0.36 -4.54 7.71
C CYS A 183 -1.34 -5.60 8.21
N GLU A 184 -2.24 -6.09 7.35
CA GLU A 184 -3.24 -7.09 7.70
C GLU A 184 -2.59 -8.44 8.10
N LYS A 185 -1.60 -8.91 7.34
CA LYS A 185 -0.83 -10.15 7.63
C LYS A 185 -0.13 -10.05 8.99
N LYS A 186 0.45 -8.89 9.31
CA LYS A 186 1.09 -8.63 10.62
C LYS A 186 0.08 -8.64 11.77
N GLN A 187 -1.12 -8.09 11.57
CA GLN A 187 -2.17 -8.12 12.59
C GLN A 187 -2.73 -9.53 12.84
N LYS A 188 -2.93 -10.33 11.78
CA LYS A 188 -3.43 -11.71 11.89
C LYS A 188 -2.45 -12.61 12.64
N SER A 189 -1.15 -12.48 12.40
CA SER A 189 -0.12 -13.25 13.12
C SER A 189 -0.01 -12.89 14.60
N ALA A 190 -0.19 -11.62 14.96
CA ALA A 190 -0.21 -11.17 16.35
C ALA A 190 -1.45 -11.65 17.14
N LYS A 191 -2.58 -11.91 16.46
CA LYS A 191 -3.83 -12.40 17.07
C LYS A 191 -3.89 -13.92 17.27
N LYS A 192 -2.80 -14.67 17.05
CA LYS A 192 -2.77 -16.09 17.42
C LYS A 192 -3.12 -16.21 18.90
N ARG A 193 -4.29 -16.80 19.18
CA ARG A 193 -4.75 -17.00 20.56
C ARG A 193 -3.70 -17.82 21.28
N LEU A 194 -3.21 -17.31 22.41
CA LEU A 194 -2.58 -18.15 23.40
C LEU A 194 -3.65 -19.17 23.82
N VAL A 195 -3.47 -20.44 23.44
CA VAL A 195 -4.34 -21.50 23.94
C VAL A 195 -4.14 -21.51 25.45
N LYS A 196 -5.17 -21.07 26.20
CA LYS A 196 -5.11 -21.16 27.65
C LYS A 196 -5.02 -22.65 28.01
N PRO A 197 -4.10 -23.06 28.91
CA PRO A 197 -4.13 -24.42 29.43
C PRO A 197 -5.52 -24.67 30.04
N ILE A 198 -6.13 -25.80 29.69
CA ILE A 198 -7.41 -26.19 30.24
C ILE A 198 -7.12 -26.67 31.67
N LEU A 199 -7.55 -25.87 32.65
CA LEU A 199 -7.40 -26.17 34.07
C LEU A 199 -8.49 -27.17 34.48
N HIS A 200 -8.11 -28.21 35.21
CA HIS A 200 -9.04 -29.15 35.86
C HIS A 200 -8.73 -29.19 37.35
N SER A 201 -9.75 -29.31 38.19
CA SER A 201 -9.62 -29.21 39.66
C SER A 201 -9.51 -30.56 40.37
N GLU A 202 -9.72 -31.66 39.65
CA GLU A 202 -9.76 -33.02 40.21
C GLU A 202 -8.57 -33.84 39.73
N MET A 203 -7.92 -34.55 40.65
CA MET A 203 -6.80 -35.44 40.34
C MET A 203 -7.24 -36.56 39.40
N ASN A 204 -6.45 -36.89 38.36
CA ASN A 204 -6.78 -37.86 37.31
C ASN A 204 -7.99 -37.51 36.42
N SER A 205 -8.54 -36.30 36.51
CA SER A 205 -9.60 -35.86 35.59
C SER A 205 -9.10 -35.68 34.15
N ARG A 206 -7.79 -35.42 33.99
CA ARG A 206 -7.16 -35.30 32.69
C ARG A 206 -5.68 -35.61 32.72
N ALA A 207 -5.27 -36.44 31.78
CA ALA A 207 -3.87 -36.67 31.47
C ALA A 207 -3.55 -36.37 30.00
N GLN A 208 -2.29 -36.08 29.73
CA GLN A 208 -1.70 -36.12 28.41
C GLN A 208 -0.88 -37.40 28.28
N VAL A 209 -1.05 -38.03 27.13
CA VAL A 209 -0.41 -39.29 26.80
C VAL A 209 0.40 -39.06 25.54
N ASP A 210 1.70 -39.26 25.64
CA ASP A 210 2.63 -39.11 24.52
C ASP A 210 3.37 -40.42 24.26
N LEU A 211 3.64 -40.68 22.98
CA LEU A 211 4.43 -41.82 22.54
C LEU A 211 5.74 -41.29 21.95
N ILE A 212 6.86 -41.56 22.62
CA ILE A 212 8.18 -41.13 22.20
C ILE A 212 8.90 -42.31 21.56
N ASN A 213 9.34 -42.15 20.31
CA ASN A 213 10.18 -43.15 19.65
C ASN A 213 11.63 -43.06 20.17
N MET A 214 12.22 -44.19 20.56
CA MET A 214 13.63 -44.21 20.97
C MET A 214 14.55 -44.16 19.76
N GLN A 215 15.23 -43.02 19.58
CA GLN A 215 16.15 -42.81 18.45
C GLN A 215 17.29 -43.85 18.37
N SER A 216 17.72 -44.41 19.50
CA SER A 216 18.77 -45.43 19.56
C SER A 216 18.28 -46.87 19.36
N ASN A 217 16.96 -47.10 19.39
CA ASN A 217 16.35 -48.42 19.23
C ASN A 217 15.02 -48.27 18.46
N PRO A 218 15.03 -48.42 17.13
CA PRO A 218 13.91 -48.05 16.26
C PRO A 218 12.62 -48.85 16.49
N ASP A 219 12.69 -49.98 17.20
CA ASP A 219 11.54 -50.85 17.51
C ASP A 219 10.95 -50.63 18.90
N LYS A 220 11.46 -49.64 19.66
CA LYS A 220 11.03 -49.41 21.03
C LYS A 220 10.48 -48.01 21.23
N PHE A 221 9.32 -47.95 21.90
CA PHE A 221 8.63 -46.71 22.22
C PHE A 221 8.53 -46.54 23.73
N ILE A 222 8.61 -45.30 24.18
CA ILE A 222 8.33 -44.91 25.56
C ILE A 222 6.93 -44.31 25.58
N PHE A 223 6.07 -44.90 26.38
CA PHE A 223 4.74 -44.38 26.65
C PHE A 223 4.80 -43.47 27.87
N VAL A 224 4.55 -42.18 27.68
CA VAL A 224 4.60 -41.18 28.74
C VAL A 224 3.17 -40.79 29.11
N TYR A 225 2.84 -40.98 30.38
CA TYR A 225 1.60 -40.52 30.98
C TYR A 225 1.90 -39.36 31.92
N GLN A 226 1.28 -38.21 31.68
CA GLN A 226 1.41 -37.04 32.54
C GLN A 226 0.02 -36.55 32.93
N ASP A 227 -0.31 -36.62 34.22
CA ASP A 227 -1.54 -36.04 34.77
C ASP A 227 -1.43 -34.50 34.79
N HIS A 228 -2.54 -33.82 34.49
CA HIS A 228 -2.63 -32.34 34.41
C HIS A 228 -3.31 -31.73 35.64
N SER A 229 -3.17 -32.36 36.81
CA SER A 229 -3.69 -31.86 38.09
C SER A 229 -2.90 -30.69 38.69
#